data_AF-A0A929BKS9-F1
#
_entry.id   AF-A0A929BKS9-F1
#
_cell.length_a   1.000
_cell.length_b   1.000
_cell.length_c   1.000
_cell.angle_alpha   90.00
_cell.angle_beta   90.00
_cell.angle_gamma   90.00
#
_symmetry.space_group_name_H-M   'P 1'
#
loop_
_entity.id
_entity.type
_entity.pdbx_description
1 polymer ?
#
loop_
_entity_poly.entity_id
_entity_poly.type
_entity_poly.pdbx_seq_one_letter_code
_entity_poly.pdbx_strand_id
1 'polypeptide(L)' 'MSNALSHALKQIKPLDREAMQKARVRQDELTKPQGSLGRLEDLSIKIAGIKGKTVRG' A
#
# COMPACT_ATOMS: atom_id res chain seq x y z
N MET A 1 -33.87 -1.01 -7.61
CA MET A 1 -33.02 -0.49 -6.51
C MET A 1 -31.83 -1.42 -6.32
N SER A 2 -30.58 -0.92 -6.36
CA SER A 2 -29.30 -1.57 -5.96
C SER A 2 -28.07 -1.13 -6.78
N ASN A 3 -28.23 -0.42 -7.91
CA ASN A 3 -27.12 -0.14 -8.83
C ASN A 3 -25.88 0.51 -8.17
N ALA A 4 -26.08 1.38 -7.17
CA ALA A 4 -24.99 2.01 -6.42
C ALA A 4 -24.13 1.00 -5.63
N LEU A 5 -24.75 0.01 -4.98
CA LEU A 5 -24.04 -1.03 -4.23
C LEU A 5 -23.27 -1.95 -5.19
N SER A 6 -23.94 -2.43 -6.24
CA SER A 6 -23.28 -3.27 -7.25
C SER A 6 -22.13 -2.55 -7.94
N HIS A 7 -22.25 -1.24 -8.19
CA HIS A 7 -21.16 -0.44 -8.74
C HIS A 7 -20.01 -0.28 -7.74
N ALA A 8 -20.28 0.01 -6.46
CA ALA A 8 -19.25 0.15 -5.44
C ALA A 8 -18.45 -1.15 -5.23
N LEU A 9 -19.13 -2.30 -5.21
CA LEU A 9 -18.48 -3.61 -5.08
C LEU A 9 -17.51 -3.89 -6.24
N LYS A 10 -17.86 -3.48 -7.47
CA LYS A 10 -16.98 -3.61 -8.65
C LYS A 10 -15.72 -2.73 -8.59
N GLN A 11 -15.72 -1.68 -7.79
CA GLN A 11 -14.56 -0.79 -7.64
C GLN A 11 -13.55 -1.30 -6.59
N ILE A 12 -13.93 -2.28 -5.77
CA ILE A 12 -13.00 -2.92 -4.82
C ILE A 12 -12.01 -3.76 -5.64
N LYS A 13 -10.73 -3.41 -5.57
CA LYS A 13 -9.65 -4.09 -6.27
C LYS A 13 -8.68 -4.72 -5.27
N PRO A 14 -7.95 -5.78 -5.66
CA PRO A 14 -6.81 -6.25 -4.90
C PRO A 14 -5.78 -5.14 -4.69
N LEU A 15 -4.96 -5.26 -3.65
CA LEU A 15 -3.84 -4.36 -3.42
C LEU A 15 -2.85 -4.39 -4.60
N ASP A 16 -2.29 -3.23 -4.93
CA ASP A 16 -1.24 -3.10 -5.93
C ASP A 16 0.08 -3.66 -5.39
N ARG A 17 0.46 -4.84 -5.88
CA ARG A 17 1.68 -5.53 -5.47
C ARG A 17 2.96 -4.82 -5.91
N GLU A 18 2.94 -4.12 -7.04
CA GLU A 18 4.11 -3.39 -7.54
C GLU A 18 4.35 -2.15 -6.66
N ALA A 19 3.29 -1.42 -6.31
CA ALA A 19 3.37 -0.30 -5.38
C ALA A 19 3.85 -0.75 -3.98
N MET A 20 3.37 -1.90 -3.50
CA MET A 20 3.85 -2.50 -2.25
C MET A 20 5.34 -2.86 -2.32
N GLN A 21 5.80 -3.46 -3.42
CA GLN A 21 7.20 -3.83 -3.59
C GLN A 21 8.10 -2.59 -3.63
N LYS A 22 7.72 -1.54 -4.37
CA LYS A 22 8.45 -0.26 -4.40
C LYS A 22 8.52 0.39 -3.02
N ALA A 23 7.43 0.34 -2.25
CA ALA A 23 7.42 0.84 -0.88
C ALA A 23 8.33 0.04 0.06
N ARG A 24 8.40 -1.29 -0.11
CA ARG A 24 9.32 -2.16 0.64
C ARG A 24 10.77 -1.80 0.35
N VAL A 25 11.15 -1.73 -0.92
CA VAL A 25 12.50 -1.33 -1.33
C VAL A 25 12.88 0.03 -0.73
N ARG A 26 11.98 1.03 -0.82
CA ARG A 26 12.21 2.33 -0.20
C ARG A 26 12.43 2.22 1.31
N GLN A 27 11.66 1.41 2.03
CA GLN A 27 11.82 1.23 3.48
C GLN A 27 13.16 0.58 3.84
N ASP A 28 13.63 -0.33 3.00
CA ASP A 28 14.93 -1.00 3.17
C ASP A 28 16.12 -0.05 2.85
N GLU A 29 15.92 0.97 2.00
CA GLU A 29 16.94 1.99 1.65
C GLU A 29 17.07 3.14 2.66
N LEU A 30 16.16 3.27 3.63
CA LEU A 30 16.24 4.33 4.64
C LEU A 30 17.44 4.11 5.57
N THR A 31 17.96 5.19 6.15
CA THR A 31 19.10 5.17 7.09
C THR A 31 18.80 4.50 8.44
N LYS A 32 17.62 3.92 8.60
CA LYS A 32 17.22 3.13 9.76
C LYS A 32 17.70 1.69 9.61
N PRO A 33 17.98 0.96 10.71
CA PRO A 33 18.12 -0.48 10.63
C PRO A 33 16.85 -1.12 10.04
N GLN A 34 17.02 -2.13 9.20
CA GLN A 34 15.90 -2.83 8.57
C GLN A 34 14.92 -3.37 9.64
N GLY A 35 13.62 -3.15 9.46
CA GLY A 35 12.59 -3.61 10.41
C GLY A 35 12.50 -2.84 11.72
N SER A 36 13.34 -1.82 11.97
CA SER A 36 13.35 -1.05 13.22
C SER A 36 12.03 -0.33 13.53
N LEU A 37 11.23 0.01 12.52
CA LEU A 37 9.92 0.64 12.74
C LEU A 37 8.76 -0.39 12.84
N GLY A 38 9.06 -1.69 12.69
CA GLY A 38 8.11 -2.79 12.83
C GLY A 38 6.81 -2.56 12.08
N ARG A 39 5.69 -2.48 12.82
CA ARG A 39 4.34 -2.32 12.25
C ARG A 39 4.16 -1.06 11.41
N LEU A 40 4.97 -0.02 11.60
CA LEU A 40 4.91 1.19 10.78
C LEU A 40 5.42 0.94 9.36
N GLU A 41 6.41 0.05 9.19
CA GLU A 41 6.90 -0.34 7.86
C GLU A 41 5.83 -1.12 7.11
N ASP A 42 5.22 -2.11 7.79
CA ASP A 42 4.13 -2.91 7.22
C ASP A 42 2.92 -2.05 6.85
N LEU A 43 2.56 -1.09 7.70
CA LEU A 43 1.46 -0.16 7.42
C LEU A 43 1.77 0.73 6.22
N SER A 44 3.00 1.25 6.13
CA SER A 44 3.45 2.08 5.00
C SER A 44 3.36 1.31 3.68
N ILE A 45 3.82 0.06 3.65
CA ILE A 45 3.74 -0.84 2.50
C ILE A 45 2.28 -1.11 2.12
N LYS A 46 1.43 -1.43 3.10
CA LYS A 46 -0.01 -1.69 2.87
C LYS A 46 -0.72 -0.47 2.29
N ILE A 47 -0.41 0.73 2.79
CA ILE A 47 -0.98 1.99 2.29
C ILE A 47 -0.56 2.24 0.83
N ALA A 48 0.68 1.94 0.45
CA ALA A 48 1.14 2.04 -0.93
C ALA A 48 0.32 1.13 -1.86
N GLY A 49 0.05 -0.10 -1.42
CA GLY A 49 -0.82 -1.04 -2.15
C GLY A 49 -2.27 -0.59 -2.28
N ILE A 50 -2.83 0.09 -1.26
CA ILE A 50 -4.19 0.66 -1.31
C ILE A 50 -4.24 1.86 -2.28
N LYS A 51 -3.24 2.74 -2.24
CA LYS A 51 -3.21 3.94 -3.07
C LYS A 51 -2.84 3.67 -4.54
N GLY A 52 -2.25 2.51 -4.85
CA GLY A 52 -1.66 2.22 -6.17
C GLY A 52 -0.57 3.22 -6.58
N LYS A 53 0.00 3.93 -5.60
CA LYS A 53 1.00 4.98 -5.77
C LYS A 53 2.00 4.86 -4.63
N THR A 54 3.28 4.92 -4.95
CA THR A 54 4.32 5.16 -3.95
C THR A 54 4.04 6.49 -3.26
N VAL A 55 3.91 6.49 -1.94
CA VAL A 55 3.85 7.74 -1.16
C VAL A 55 5.20 8.43 -1.36
N ARG A 56 5.25 9.43 -2.25
CA ARG A 56 6.37 10.37 -2.32
C ARG A 56 6.31 11.18 -1.04
N GLY A 57 7.25 10.91 -0.13
CA GLY A 57 7.61 11.84 0.94
C GLY A 57 8.49 12.94 0.38
#